data_AF-A0AAU9QU84-F1
#
_entry.id   AF-A0AAU9QU84-F1
#
_cell.length_a   1.000
_cell.length_b   1.000
_cell.length_c   1.000
_cell.angle_alpha   90.00
_cell.angle_beta   90.00
_cell.angle_gamma   90.00
#
_symmetry.space_group_name_H-M   'P 1'
#
loop_
_entity.id
_entity.type
_entity.pdbx_description
1 polymer ?
#
loop_
_entity_poly.entity_id
_entity_poly.type
_entity_poly.pdbx_seq_one_letter_code
_entity_poly.pdbx_strand_id
1 'polypeptide(L)'
;MVVTGINASNVEVIETSTLTLSQALPTLISATFNPTHQLEGQNVTVTLEFDKALQAASAELGGSAFTLTKTADAKVWTGDVVVPVSSELTVGLVVKDYQDLSGNTGAEDRSDSMPITPTITIGIIGDVSGNTTVTVNGSSTRFETGDTIALKAVDTDSLEVLGSATVLLDGTWTVALDLSTLKDGEIAVYANGTNSLSATADEVNTTFNYSSTTALVAPDYWDKYSAELPSQKAA
;
A
#
# COMPACT_ATOMS: atom_id res chain seq x y z
N MET A 1 5.64 -2.46 57.85
CA MET A 1 6.28 -3.24 58.94
C MET A 1 5.56 -2.94 60.24
N VAL A 2 5.61 -3.86 61.21
CA VAL A 2 5.06 -3.63 62.57
C VAL A 2 6.24 -3.52 63.52
N VAL A 3 6.30 -2.44 64.28
CA VAL A 3 7.26 -2.29 65.39
C VAL A 3 6.48 -2.30 66.69
N THR A 4 6.89 -3.18 67.61
CA THR A 4 6.29 -3.30 68.94
C THR A 4 7.34 -3.02 70.01
N GLY A 5 6.95 -2.36 71.09
CA GLY A 5 7.79 -2.14 72.28
C GLY A 5 6.97 -2.14 73.56
N ILE A 6 7.55 -2.64 74.66
CA ILE A 6 6.92 -2.64 75.99
C ILE A 6 7.85 -1.89 76.95
N ASN A 7 7.31 -0.96 77.74
CA ASN A 7 8.09 -0.23 78.75
C ASN A 7 8.12 -0.98 80.10
N ALA A 8 8.93 -0.49 81.06
CA ALA A 8 9.09 -1.10 82.39
C ALA A 8 7.81 -1.15 83.25
N SER A 9 6.73 -0.51 82.81
CA SER A 9 5.41 -0.55 83.45
C SER A 9 4.43 -1.50 82.73
N ASN A 10 4.93 -2.39 81.87
CA ASN A 10 4.16 -3.35 81.07
C ASN A 10 3.16 -2.73 80.08
N VAL A 11 3.37 -1.48 79.64
CA VAL A 11 2.53 -0.86 78.60
C VAL A 11 3.11 -1.17 77.23
N GLU A 12 2.31 -1.79 76.37
CA GLU A 12 2.65 -2.11 74.99
C GLU A 12 2.34 -0.93 74.06
N VAL A 13 3.29 -0.59 73.20
CA VAL A 13 3.13 0.34 72.08
C VAL A 13 3.32 -0.44 70.80
N ILE A 14 2.33 -0.33 69.91
CA ILE A 14 2.36 -0.91 68.58
C ILE A 14 2.27 0.24 67.59
N GLU A 15 3.26 0.34 66.71
CA GLU A 15 3.25 1.28 65.61
C GLU A 15 3.25 0.51 64.28
N THR A 16 2.28 0.81 63.43
CA THR A 16 2.13 0.20 62.11
C THR A 16 2.46 1.20 61.02
N SER A 17 3.43 0.87 60.17
CA SER A 17 3.71 1.58 58.93
C SER A 17 3.22 0.76 57.74
N THR A 18 2.28 1.34 56.99
CA THR A 18 1.75 0.78 55.73
C THR A 18 2.58 1.28 54.54
N LEU A 19 3.11 0.35 53.76
CA LEU A 19 3.73 0.64 52.45
C LEU A 19 2.67 0.45 51.38
N THR A 20 2.25 1.53 50.72
CA THR A 20 1.38 1.47 49.54
C THR A 20 2.25 1.46 48.28
N LEU A 21 2.42 0.27 47.68
CA LEU A 21 3.13 0.12 46.42
C LEU A 21 2.14 0.34 45.26
N SER A 22 2.00 1.57 44.81
CA SER A 22 1.25 1.89 43.58
C SER A 22 2.20 1.78 42.39
N GLN A 23 2.19 0.63 41.72
CA GLN A 23 2.94 0.44 40.47
C GLN A 23 1.97 0.44 39.31
N ALA A 24 1.99 1.51 38.53
CA ALA A 24 1.28 1.54 37.26
C ALA A 24 1.92 0.54 36.29
N LEU A 25 1.11 -0.25 35.59
CA LEU A 25 1.57 -1.12 34.52
C LEU A 25 2.19 -0.29 33.38
N PRO A 26 3.17 -0.81 32.62
CA PRO A 26 3.63 -0.13 31.42
C PRO A 26 2.51 -0.10 30.37
N THR A 27 2.56 0.90 29.47
CA THR A 27 1.63 1.06 28.35
C THR A 27 2.39 1.37 27.06
N LEU A 28 1.91 0.85 25.93
CA LEU A 28 2.36 1.28 24.60
C LEU A 28 1.86 2.71 24.36
N ILE A 29 2.77 3.61 23.96
CA ILE A 29 2.46 5.00 23.59
C ILE A 29 2.25 5.10 22.08
N SER A 30 3.12 4.47 21.30
CA SER A 30 3.01 4.50 19.84
C SER A 30 3.66 3.27 19.19
N ALA A 31 3.14 2.90 18.03
CA ALA A 31 3.77 2.01 17.08
C ALA A 31 3.91 2.71 15.73
N THR A 32 5.04 2.51 15.06
CA THR A 32 5.28 3.06 13.73
C THR A 32 5.93 2.01 12.83
N PHE A 33 5.66 2.13 11.53
CA PHE A 33 6.18 1.26 10.49
C PHE A 33 7.05 2.09 9.53
N ASN A 34 8.22 1.57 9.18
CA ASN A 34 9.08 2.16 8.16
C ASN A 34 9.52 1.08 7.16
N PRO A 35 9.04 1.13 5.90
CA PRO A 35 8.09 2.12 5.34
C PRO A 35 6.68 2.05 5.97
N THR A 36 5.84 3.08 5.74
CA THR A 36 4.48 3.18 6.33
C THR A 36 3.48 2.17 5.75
N HIS A 37 3.78 1.60 4.59
CA HIS A 37 3.13 0.45 3.99
C HIS A 37 4.18 -0.38 3.26
N GLN A 38 3.94 -1.68 3.10
CA GLN A 38 4.93 -2.56 2.50
C GLN A 38 4.29 -3.74 1.75
N LEU A 39 4.97 -4.22 0.71
CA LEU A 39 4.59 -5.42 -0.04
C LEU A 39 4.78 -6.68 0.80
N GLU A 40 3.95 -7.69 0.54
CA GLU A 40 4.11 -9.02 1.12
C GLU A 40 5.49 -9.60 0.79
N GLY A 41 6.08 -10.32 1.74
CA GLY A 41 7.40 -10.91 1.61
C GLY A 41 8.57 -9.91 1.71
N GLN A 42 8.30 -8.60 1.78
CA GLN A 42 9.33 -7.58 2.04
C GLN A 42 9.45 -7.31 3.54
N ASN A 43 10.59 -6.77 3.94
CA ASN A 43 10.86 -6.42 5.33
C ASN A 43 10.33 -5.02 5.66
N VAL A 44 9.80 -4.86 6.88
CA VAL A 44 9.43 -3.58 7.47
C VAL A 44 10.06 -3.46 8.86
N THR A 45 10.54 -2.26 9.19
CA THR A 45 10.98 -1.95 10.54
C THR A 45 9.81 -1.43 11.37
N VAL A 46 9.53 -2.08 12.48
CA VAL A 46 8.54 -1.66 13.49
C VAL A 46 9.27 -0.94 14.62
N THR A 47 8.81 0.24 15.02
CA THR A 47 9.30 0.96 16.21
C THR A 47 8.16 1.15 17.21
N LEU A 48 8.40 0.72 18.45
CA LEU A 48 7.46 0.80 19.57
C LEU A 48 8.03 1.73 20.64
N GLU A 49 7.21 2.67 21.11
CA GLU A 49 7.53 3.52 22.26
C GLU A 49 6.60 3.21 23.43
N PHE A 50 7.16 3.05 24.62
CA PHE A 50 6.41 2.79 25.85
C PHE A 50 6.55 3.96 26.83
N ASP A 51 5.61 4.06 27.78
CA ASP A 51 5.64 5.10 28.82
C ASP A 51 6.83 4.95 29.79
N LYS A 52 7.36 3.73 29.89
CA LYS A 52 8.41 3.34 30.83
C LYS A 52 9.47 2.47 30.17
N ALA A 53 10.64 2.45 30.80
CA ALA A 53 11.72 1.57 30.42
C ALA A 53 11.34 0.11 30.66
N LEU A 54 11.62 -0.74 29.68
CA LEU A 54 11.28 -2.16 29.73
C LEU A 54 12.52 -3.05 29.84
N GLN A 55 12.32 -4.24 30.41
CA GLN A 55 13.30 -5.32 30.39
C GLN A 55 13.01 -6.38 29.33
N ALA A 56 11.74 -6.54 28.93
CA ALA A 56 11.32 -7.47 27.89
C ALA A 56 10.08 -6.91 27.17
N ALA A 57 9.90 -7.30 25.90
CA ALA A 57 8.71 -7.09 25.10
C ALA A 57 8.68 -8.12 23.96
N SER A 58 7.49 -8.48 23.49
CA SER A 58 7.32 -9.32 22.31
C SER A 58 6.26 -8.75 21.39
N ALA A 59 6.39 -9.03 20.09
CA ALA A 59 5.44 -8.56 19.10
C ALA A 59 5.28 -9.54 17.93
N GLU A 60 4.12 -9.47 17.29
CA GLU A 60 3.76 -10.21 16.09
C GLU A 60 3.14 -9.27 15.07
N LEU A 61 3.51 -9.39 13.79
CA LEU A 61 2.85 -8.69 12.68
C LEU A 61 2.13 -9.69 11.80
N GLY A 62 0.82 -9.58 11.69
CA GLY A 62 -0.03 -10.55 10.98
C GLY A 62 0.16 -11.99 11.47
N GLY A 63 0.41 -12.16 12.79
CA GLY A 63 0.70 -13.46 13.42
C GLY A 63 2.14 -13.96 13.28
N SER A 64 3.01 -13.23 12.58
CA SER A 64 4.44 -13.56 12.49
C SER A 64 5.22 -12.89 13.61
N ALA A 65 5.73 -13.69 14.55
CA ALA A 65 6.58 -13.21 15.64
C ALA A 65 7.92 -12.67 15.10
N PHE A 66 8.40 -11.57 15.68
CA PHE A 66 9.69 -10.99 15.36
C PHE A 66 10.44 -10.55 16.62
N THR A 67 11.76 -10.40 16.49
CA THR A 67 12.60 -10.01 17.62
C THR A 67 12.64 -8.51 17.77
N LEU A 68 12.27 -8.02 18.96
CA LEU A 68 12.43 -6.64 19.35
C LEU A 68 13.80 -6.43 20.01
N THR A 69 14.48 -5.37 19.59
CA THR A 69 15.75 -4.91 20.13
C THR A 69 15.53 -3.58 20.83
N LYS A 70 15.89 -3.52 22.11
CA LYS A 70 15.86 -2.28 22.88
C LYS A 70 16.90 -1.31 22.33
N THR A 71 16.51 -0.06 22.11
CA THR A 71 17.45 0.99 21.68
C THR A 71 18.25 1.54 22.87
N ALA A 72 19.03 2.61 22.64
CA ALA A 72 19.69 3.33 23.72
C ALA A 72 18.67 3.97 24.70
N ASP A 73 17.51 4.38 24.20
CA ASP A 73 16.36 4.68 25.05
C ASP A 73 15.65 3.38 25.40
N ALA A 74 15.64 3.04 26.69
CA ALA A 74 15.02 1.81 27.18
C ALA A 74 13.49 1.78 27.04
N LYS A 75 12.88 2.90 26.65
CA LYS A 75 11.46 3.03 26.30
C LYS A 75 11.16 2.71 24.84
N VAL A 76 12.19 2.68 23.98
CA VAL A 76 12.02 2.51 22.54
C VAL A 76 12.60 1.17 22.12
N TRP A 77 11.80 0.40 21.39
CA TRP A 77 12.16 -0.93 20.88
C TRP A 77 11.91 -1.01 19.38
N THR A 78 12.83 -1.62 18.66
CA THR A 78 12.74 -1.78 17.20
C THR A 78 12.85 -3.23 16.80
N GLY A 79 12.18 -3.62 15.72
CA GLY A 79 12.31 -4.96 15.17
C GLY A 79 11.99 -5.00 13.70
N ASP A 80 12.68 -5.86 12.97
CA ASP A 80 12.46 -6.10 11.56
C ASP A 80 11.61 -7.36 11.38
N VAL A 81 10.59 -7.27 10.53
CA VAL A 81 9.67 -8.37 10.26
C VAL A 81 9.31 -8.40 8.78
N VAL A 82 9.22 -9.61 8.23
CA VAL A 82 8.72 -9.84 6.88
C VAL A 82 7.20 -9.77 6.90
N VAL A 83 6.63 -8.96 6.02
CA VAL A 83 5.18 -8.82 5.88
C VAL A 83 4.57 -10.15 5.42
N PRO A 84 3.65 -10.77 6.19
CA PRO A 84 3.04 -12.03 5.80
C PRO A 84 2.05 -11.85 4.65
N VAL A 85 1.74 -12.94 3.96
CA VAL A 85 0.68 -12.98 2.94
C VAL A 85 -0.69 -12.84 3.62
N SER A 86 -1.56 -12.00 3.08
CA SER A 86 -2.88 -11.71 3.63
C SER A 86 -3.89 -11.37 2.53
N SER A 87 -5.18 -11.64 2.73
CA SER A 87 -6.26 -11.08 1.90
C SER A 87 -6.75 -9.72 2.38
N GLU A 88 -6.39 -9.33 3.60
CA GLU A 88 -6.89 -8.12 4.29
C GLU A 88 -6.08 -6.88 3.92
N LEU A 89 -6.69 -5.70 3.90
CA LEU A 89 -6.03 -4.42 3.55
C LEU A 89 -4.78 -4.12 4.41
N THR A 90 -4.76 -4.60 5.65
CA THR A 90 -3.67 -4.41 6.61
C THR A 90 -3.22 -5.74 7.23
N VAL A 91 -2.06 -5.71 7.88
CA VAL A 91 -1.63 -6.73 8.85
C VAL A 91 -1.62 -6.13 10.25
N GLY A 92 -2.33 -6.76 11.17
CA GLY A 92 -2.43 -6.30 12.56
C GLY A 92 -1.12 -6.50 13.31
N LEU A 93 -0.74 -5.51 14.13
CA LEU A 93 0.34 -5.61 15.09
C LEU A 93 -0.23 -6.06 16.44
N VAL A 94 0.38 -7.08 17.04
CA VAL A 94 0.09 -7.51 18.41
C VAL A 94 1.32 -7.28 19.25
N VAL A 95 1.22 -6.48 20.32
CA VAL A 95 2.31 -6.22 21.27
C VAL A 95 1.93 -6.80 22.62
N LYS A 96 2.77 -7.66 23.18
CA LYS A 96 2.46 -8.42 24.41
C LYS A 96 3.70 -8.70 25.25
N ASP A 97 3.45 -9.16 26.48
CA ASP A 97 4.48 -9.56 27.45
C ASP A 97 5.53 -8.46 27.71
N TYR A 98 5.15 -7.19 27.53
CA TYR A 98 6.06 -6.07 27.73
C TYR A 98 6.11 -5.71 29.21
N GLN A 99 7.30 -5.90 29.80
CA GLN A 99 7.52 -5.89 31.22
C GLN A 99 8.46 -4.75 31.62
N ASP A 100 8.04 -3.96 32.60
CA ASP A 100 8.89 -2.89 33.15
C ASP A 100 10.06 -3.45 33.99
N LEU A 101 10.98 -2.58 34.40
CA LEU A 101 12.15 -2.96 35.21
C LEU A 101 11.80 -3.51 36.61
N SER A 102 10.54 -3.39 37.04
CA SER A 102 10.06 -3.90 38.33
C SER A 102 9.29 -5.23 38.17
N GLY A 103 9.18 -5.76 36.95
CA GLY A 103 8.51 -7.01 36.66
C GLY A 103 7.01 -6.88 36.39
N ASN A 104 6.47 -5.66 36.28
CA ASN A 104 5.05 -5.48 35.97
C ASN A 104 4.82 -5.66 34.46
N THR A 105 3.91 -6.55 34.08
CA THR A 105 3.57 -6.84 32.68
C THR A 105 2.38 -5.98 32.23
N GLY A 106 2.53 -5.28 31.11
CA GLY A 106 1.46 -4.53 30.48
C GLY A 106 0.39 -5.41 29.85
N ALA A 107 -0.78 -4.84 29.57
CA ALA A 107 -1.85 -5.52 28.84
C ALA A 107 -1.46 -5.73 27.37
N GLU A 108 -1.99 -6.76 26.72
CA GLU A 108 -1.75 -6.94 25.27
C GLU A 108 -2.44 -5.83 24.46
N ASP A 109 -1.73 -5.29 23.46
CA ASP A 109 -2.22 -4.27 22.53
C ASP A 109 -2.43 -4.85 21.12
N ARG A 110 -3.53 -4.45 20.47
CA ARG A 110 -3.91 -4.82 19.09
C ARG A 110 -4.49 -3.64 18.31
N SER A 111 -4.19 -2.41 18.73
CA SER A 111 -4.80 -1.21 18.18
C SER A 111 -4.15 -0.74 16.87
N ASP A 112 -2.93 -1.19 16.60
CA ASP A 112 -2.15 -0.80 15.44
C ASP A 112 -2.17 -1.87 14.33
N SER A 113 -2.11 -1.42 13.08
CA SER A 113 -1.95 -2.27 11.91
C SER A 113 -1.19 -1.54 10.81
N MET A 114 -0.51 -2.28 9.96
CA MET A 114 0.22 -1.72 8.83
C MET A 114 -0.52 -2.01 7.52
N PRO A 115 -0.80 -1.00 6.67
CA PRO A 115 -1.30 -1.22 5.32
C PRO A 115 -0.34 -2.05 4.47
N ILE A 116 -0.89 -2.97 3.68
CA ILE A 116 -0.13 -3.66 2.64
C ILE A 116 -0.18 -2.82 1.37
N THR A 117 0.96 -2.70 0.67
CA THR A 117 1.04 -1.96 -0.59
C THR A 117 0.00 -2.48 -1.60
N PRO A 118 -0.92 -1.63 -2.08
CA PRO A 118 -1.91 -2.02 -3.08
C PRO A 118 -1.27 -2.24 -4.46
N THR A 119 -1.97 -2.94 -5.34
CA THR A 119 -1.52 -3.17 -6.73
C THR A 119 -2.54 -2.66 -7.73
N ILE A 120 -2.08 -2.21 -8.90
CA ILE A 120 -2.92 -1.83 -10.04
C ILE A 120 -2.44 -2.63 -11.26
N THR A 121 -3.36 -3.06 -12.11
CA THR A 121 -3.03 -3.61 -13.43
C THR A 121 -3.83 -2.87 -14.50
N ILE A 122 -3.23 -2.66 -15.67
CA ILE A 122 -3.93 -2.13 -16.85
C ILE A 122 -4.18 -3.32 -17.79
N GLY A 123 -5.42 -3.48 -18.24
CA GLY A 123 -5.77 -4.44 -19.27
C GLY A 123 -5.11 -4.13 -20.60
N ILE A 124 -5.06 -5.10 -21.50
CA ILE A 124 -4.51 -4.88 -22.85
C ILE A 124 -5.39 -3.86 -23.58
N ILE A 125 -4.74 -2.83 -24.13
CA ILE A 125 -5.38 -1.83 -24.99
C ILE A 125 -5.06 -2.20 -26.44
N GLY A 126 -6.10 -2.36 -27.25
CA GLY A 126 -5.94 -2.55 -28.69
C GLY A 126 -5.63 -1.23 -29.39
N ASP A 127 -4.98 -1.31 -30.55
CA ASP A 127 -4.74 -0.14 -31.40
C ASP A 127 -6.07 0.56 -31.75
N VAL A 128 -6.05 1.89 -31.73
CA VAL A 128 -7.22 2.73 -32.00
C VAL A 128 -7.03 3.42 -33.34
N SER A 129 -7.98 3.26 -34.26
CA SER A 129 -7.95 3.90 -35.59
C SER A 129 -9.30 4.47 -35.97
N GLY A 130 -9.34 5.74 -36.36
CA GLY A 130 -10.55 6.42 -36.82
C GLY A 130 -11.55 6.79 -35.71
N ASN A 131 -11.17 6.66 -34.44
CA ASN A 131 -11.96 7.07 -33.29
C ASN A 131 -11.10 7.91 -32.35
N THR A 132 -11.66 8.94 -31.73
CA THR A 132 -10.92 9.84 -30.82
C THR A 132 -11.09 9.46 -29.35
N THR A 133 -11.58 8.26 -29.06
CA THR A 133 -11.79 7.78 -27.69
C THR A 133 -11.24 6.38 -27.52
N VAL A 134 -10.70 6.09 -26.34
CA VAL A 134 -10.24 4.75 -25.97
C VAL A 134 -10.81 4.36 -24.62
N THR A 135 -11.27 3.11 -24.50
CA THR A 135 -11.66 2.55 -23.21
C THR A 135 -10.45 1.87 -22.58
N VAL A 136 -10.05 2.34 -21.40
CA VAL A 136 -9.00 1.73 -20.59
C VAL A 136 -9.67 1.06 -19.40
N ASN A 137 -9.34 -0.20 -19.17
CA ASN A 137 -9.83 -0.99 -18.05
C ASN A 137 -8.66 -1.65 -17.33
N GLY A 138 -8.92 -2.15 -16.13
CA GLY A 138 -7.93 -2.84 -15.33
C GLY A 138 -8.52 -3.43 -14.07
N SER A 139 -7.64 -3.88 -13.19
CA SER A 139 -8.00 -4.33 -11.84
C SER A 139 -7.07 -3.74 -10.80
N SER A 140 -7.49 -3.80 -9.55
CA SER A 140 -6.67 -3.42 -8.41
C SER A 140 -6.87 -4.36 -7.24
N THR A 141 -5.88 -4.41 -6.35
CA THR A 141 -6.01 -5.08 -5.05
C THR A 141 -5.81 -4.06 -3.94
N ARG A 142 -6.50 -4.27 -2.82
CA ARG A 142 -6.40 -3.42 -1.62
C ARG A 142 -6.84 -1.97 -1.83
N PHE A 143 -7.74 -1.77 -2.77
CA PHE A 143 -8.57 -0.58 -2.89
C PHE A 143 -10.00 -0.97 -2.51
N GLU A 144 -10.72 -0.05 -1.88
CA GLU A 144 -12.13 -0.23 -1.55
C GLU A 144 -13.01 0.23 -2.72
N THR A 145 -14.26 -0.25 -2.75
CA THR A 145 -15.24 0.25 -3.74
C THR A 145 -15.43 1.75 -3.56
N GLY A 146 -15.31 2.51 -4.64
CA GLY A 146 -15.36 3.97 -4.57
C GLY A 146 -13.98 4.64 -4.56
N ASP A 147 -12.91 3.91 -4.27
CA ASP A 147 -11.55 4.44 -4.43
C ASP A 147 -11.28 4.81 -5.88
N THR A 148 -10.33 5.72 -6.10
CA THR A 148 -10.04 6.28 -7.41
C THR A 148 -8.69 5.82 -7.94
N ILE A 149 -8.67 5.38 -9.19
CA ILE A 149 -7.45 5.20 -9.99
C ILE A 149 -7.33 6.41 -10.90
N ALA A 150 -6.19 7.09 -10.84
CA ALA A 150 -5.88 8.18 -11.76
C ALA A 150 -5.17 7.62 -12.99
N LEU A 151 -5.57 8.11 -14.16
CA LEU A 151 -5.01 7.71 -15.44
C LEU A 151 -4.46 8.90 -16.20
N LYS A 152 -3.43 8.64 -16.98
CA LYS A 152 -2.79 9.63 -17.85
C LYS A 152 -2.36 8.98 -19.16
N ALA A 153 -2.89 9.45 -20.28
CA ALA A 153 -2.42 9.10 -21.61
C ALA A 153 -1.45 10.19 -22.11
N VAL A 154 -0.30 9.79 -22.64
CA VAL A 154 0.78 10.68 -23.06
C VAL A 154 1.20 10.32 -24.49
N ASP A 155 1.21 11.31 -25.38
CA ASP A 155 1.74 11.13 -26.74
C ASP A 155 3.26 11.34 -26.81
N THR A 156 3.85 11.12 -27.98
CA THR A 156 5.29 11.28 -28.20
C THR A 156 5.79 12.72 -28.06
N ASP A 157 4.90 13.71 -28.12
CA ASP A 157 5.20 15.12 -27.95
C ASP A 157 5.00 15.55 -26.47
N SER A 158 4.77 14.58 -25.58
CA SER A 158 4.53 14.75 -24.13
C SER A 158 3.26 15.52 -23.80
N LEU A 159 2.29 15.59 -24.73
CA LEU A 159 0.97 16.10 -24.42
C LEU A 159 0.19 15.04 -23.64
N GLU A 160 -0.53 15.49 -22.62
CA GLU A 160 -1.20 14.60 -21.67
C GLU A 160 -2.71 14.80 -21.71
N VAL A 161 -3.44 13.69 -21.61
CA VAL A 161 -4.86 13.67 -21.27
C VAL A 161 -5.03 12.90 -19.96
N LEU A 162 -5.76 13.51 -19.03
CA LEU A 162 -6.04 12.94 -17.72
C LEU A 162 -7.41 12.26 -17.69
N GLY A 163 -7.52 11.21 -16.89
CA GLY A 163 -8.78 10.57 -16.56
C GLY A 163 -8.75 9.99 -15.16
N SER A 164 -9.92 9.55 -14.71
CA SER A 164 -10.05 8.82 -13.45
C SER A 164 -11.09 7.71 -13.59
N ALA A 165 -10.86 6.61 -12.87
CA ALA A 165 -11.77 5.49 -12.78
C ALA A 165 -12.10 5.23 -11.32
N THR A 166 -13.33 4.81 -11.04
CA THR A 166 -13.75 4.34 -9.71
C THR A 166 -13.59 2.83 -9.64
N VAL A 167 -13.00 2.34 -8.54
CA VAL A 167 -12.86 0.91 -8.26
C VAL A 167 -14.24 0.33 -7.92
N LEU A 168 -14.59 -0.75 -8.61
CA LEU A 168 -15.82 -1.53 -8.41
C LEU A 168 -15.64 -2.57 -7.29
N LEU A 169 -16.73 -3.24 -6.92
CA LEU A 169 -16.74 -4.21 -5.81
C LEU A 169 -15.80 -5.39 -6.02
N ASP A 170 -15.57 -5.79 -7.27
CA ASP A 170 -14.66 -6.87 -7.65
C ASP A 170 -13.21 -6.40 -7.87
N GLY A 171 -12.91 -5.13 -7.57
CA GLY A 171 -11.60 -4.52 -7.80
C GLY A 171 -11.36 -4.10 -9.25
N THR A 172 -12.31 -4.30 -10.16
CA THR A 172 -12.17 -3.81 -11.54
C THR A 172 -12.45 -2.31 -11.64
N TRP A 173 -11.92 -1.68 -12.67
CA TRP A 173 -12.15 -0.26 -12.95
C TRP A 173 -12.09 0.00 -14.46
N THR A 174 -12.77 1.06 -14.92
CA THR A 174 -12.80 1.44 -16.34
C THR A 174 -12.94 2.94 -16.51
N VAL A 175 -12.34 3.49 -17.55
CA VAL A 175 -12.47 4.90 -17.97
C VAL A 175 -12.45 5.01 -19.49
N ALA A 176 -13.15 6.00 -20.03
CA ALA A 176 -12.99 6.41 -21.42
C ALA A 176 -12.11 7.67 -21.47
N LEU A 177 -10.99 7.61 -22.19
CA LEU A 177 -10.10 8.76 -22.41
C LEU A 177 -10.36 9.37 -23.79
N ASP A 178 -10.38 10.70 -23.85
CA ASP A 178 -10.50 11.46 -25.09
C ASP A 178 -9.11 11.75 -25.67
N LEU A 179 -8.80 11.13 -26.81
CA LEU A 179 -7.53 11.25 -27.51
C LEU A 179 -7.52 12.37 -28.56
N SER A 180 -8.61 13.13 -28.70
CA SER A 180 -8.78 14.12 -29.79
C SER A 180 -7.70 15.20 -29.82
N THR A 181 -7.08 15.50 -28.67
CA THR A 181 -5.99 16.48 -28.57
C THR A 181 -4.60 15.86 -28.77
N LEU A 182 -4.49 14.54 -28.62
CA LEU A 182 -3.21 13.83 -28.74
C LEU A 182 -2.85 13.60 -30.21
N LYS A 183 -1.55 13.55 -30.47
CA LYS A 183 -0.99 13.26 -31.79
C LYS A 183 -1.11 11.77 -32.14
N ASP A 184 -1.37 11.49 -33.42
CA ASP A 184 -1.27 10.14 -33.99
C ASP A 184 0.13 9.53 -33.74
N GLY A 185 0.19 8.28 -33.30
CA GLY A 185 1.43 7.60 -32.95
C GLY A 185 1.26 6.64 -31.77
N GLU A 186 2.38 6.26 -31.15
CA GLU A 186 2.37 5.48 -29.91
C GLU A 186 1.90 6.38 -28.75
N ILE A 187 0.93 5.87 -27.99
CA ILE A 187 0.42 6.51 -26.77
C ILE A 187 0.80 5.64 -25.58
N ALA A 188 1.41 6.25 -24.56
CA ALA A 188 1.68 5.62 -23.27
C ALA A 188 0.57 5.95 -22.27
N VAL A 189 -0.02 4.93 -21.66
CA VAL A 189 -1.05 5.07 -20.63
C VAL A 189 -0.47 4.66 -19.29
N TYR A 190 -0.54 5.56 -18.31
CA TYR A 190 -0.11 5.36 -16.94
C TYR A 190 -1.33 5.25 -16.03
N ALA A 191 -1.23 4.40 -15.00
CA ALA A 191 -2.22 4.32 -13.93
C ALA A 191 -1.51 4.31 -12.58
N ASN A 192 -2.03 5.13 -11.65
CA ASN A 192 -1.58 5.20 -10.27
C ASN A 192 -2.77 5.40 -9.33
N GLY A 193 -2.54 5.17 -8.03
CA GLY A 193 -3.60 5.30 -7.02
C GLY A 193 -3.08 5.10 -5.61
N THR A 194 -3.79 5.73 -4.68
CA THR A 194 -3.59 5.59 -3.23
C THR A 194 -4.93 5.16 -2.64
N ASN A 195 -4.92 4.11 -1.81
CA ASN A 195 -6.14 3.61 -1.18
C ASN A 195 -6.58 4.45 0.02
N SER A 196 -7.73 4.10 0.62
CA SER A 196 -8.28 4.75 1.81
C SER A 196 -7.37 4.74 3.05
N LEU A 197 -6.35 3.87 3.06
CA LEU A 197 -5.34 3.75 4.12
C LEU A 197 -4.05 4.53 3.83
N SER A 198 -4.06 5.41 2.83
CA SER A 198 -2.89 6.19 2.38
C SER A 198 -1.72 5.34 1.87
N ALA A 199 -1.95 4.08 1.51
CA ALA A 199 -0.96 3.24 0.87
C ALA A 199 -0.99 3.45 -0.65
N THR A 200 0.17 3.68 -1.25
CA THR A 200 0.27 4.04 -2.68
C THR A 200 0.77 2.84 -3.48
N ALA A 201 0.11 2.57 -4.59
CA ALA A 201 0.53 1.53 -5.54
C ALA A 201 1.69 2.03 -6.39
N ASP A 202 2.57 1.12 -6.81
CA ASP A 202 3.55 1.43 -7.86
C ASP A 202 2.83 1.81 -9.15
N GLU A 203 3.34 2.85 -9.83
CA GLU A 203 2.78 3.28 -11.12
C GLU A 203 3.02 2.20 -12.17
N VAL A 204 1.96 1.86 -12.90
CA VAL A 204 1.99 0.90 -14.01
C VAL A 204 1.72 1.63 -15.32
N ASN A 205 2.27 1.10 -16.41
CA ASN A 205 2.03 1.65 -17.74
C ASN A 205 1.89 0.58 -18.83
N THR A 206 1.29 0.98 -19.94
CA THR A 206 1.19 0.21 -21.19
C THR A 206 1.19 1.16 -22.39
N THR A 207 1.39 0.64 -23.60
CA THR A 207 1.35 1.44 -24.83
C THR A 207 0.41 0.83 -25.87
N PHE A 208 -0.11 1.66 -26.77
CA PHE A 208 -0.88 1.26 -27.95
C PHE A 208 -0.68 2.26 -29.09
N ASN A 209 -0.97 1.87 -30.34
CA ASN A 209 -0.94 2.79 -31.47
C ASN A 209 -2.27 3.50 -31.64
N TYR A 210 -2.23 4.81 -31.83
CA TYR A 210 -3.38 5.66 -32.09
C TYR A 210 -3.26 6.32 -33.47
N SER A 211 -4.34 6.22 -34.26
CA SER A 211 -4.58 7.12 -35.38
C SER A 211 -5.99 7.69 -35.33
N SER A 212 -6.09 9.00 -35.43
CA SER A 212 -7.38 9.71 -35.56
C SER A 212 -8.09 9.42 -36.88
N THR A 213 -7.41 8.80 -37.86
CA THR A 213 -7.97 8.46 -39.17
C THR A 213 -8.16 6.97 -39.36
N THR A 214 -9.15 6.58 -40.17
CA THR A 214 -9.25 5.20 -40.66
C THR A 214 -8.29 5.02 -41.83
N ALA A 215 -7.54 3.92 -41.85
CA ALA A 215 -6.78 3.54 -43.03
C ALA A 215 -7.72 3.41 -44.25
N LEU A 216 -7.43 4.13 -45.33
CA LEU A 216 -8.13 3.97 -46.61
C LEU A 216 -7.74 2.62 -47.23
N VAL A 217 -8.69 1.70 -47.35
CA VAL A 217 -8.51 0.52 -48.22
C VAL A 217 -8.62 1.00 -49.66
N ALA A 218 -7.51 1.04 -50.38
CA ALA A 218 -7.54 1.26 -51.82
C ALA A 218 -8.23 0.05 -52.49
N PRO A 219 -9.32 0.22 -53.25
CA PRO A 219 -9.86 -0.87 -54.04
C PRO A 219 -8.83 -1.25 -55.12
N ASP A 220 -8.54 -2.54 -55.28
CA ASP A 220 -7.76 -3.10 -56.40
C ASP A 220 -8.49 -2.89 -57.73
N TYR A 221 -8.52 -1.65 -58.22
CA TYR A 221 -9.20 -1.28 -59.47
C TYR A 221 -8.24 -1.20 -60.67
N TRP A 222 -6.93 -1.34 -60.45
CA TRP A 222 -5.92 -1.17 -61.50
C TRP A 222 -5.53 -2.47 -62.22
N ASP A 223 -5.83 -3.65 -61.67
CA ASP A 223 -5.41 -4.92 -62.28
C ASP A 223 -6.29 -5.39 -63.46
N LYS A 224 -7.41 -4.72 -63.75
CA LYS A 224 -8.32 -5.14 -64.85
C LYS A 224 -8.06 -4.49 -66.21
N TYR A 225 -7.14 -3.53 -66.33
CA TYR A 225 -6.91 -2.80 -67.58
C TYR A 225 -5.50 -2.91 -68.17
N SER A 226 -4.62 -3.75 -67.62
CA SER A 226 -3.26 -3.95 -68.18
C SER A 226 -3.16 -5.00 -69.30
N ALA A 227 -4.28 -5.51 -69.83
CA ALA A 227 -4.25 -6.40 -70.98
C ALA A 227 -4.24 -5.62 -72.31
N GLU A 228 -3.06 -5.63 -72.94
CA GLU A 228 -2.80 -5.56 -74.38
C GLU A 228 -3.09 -4.26 -75.14
N LEU A 229 -2.06 -3.41 -75.27
CA LEU A 229 -1.87 -2.60 -76.47
C LEU A 229 -1.08 -3.42 -77.51
N PRO A 230 -1.65 -3.76 -78.69
CA PRO A 230 -0.90 -4.43 -79.74
C PRO A 230 0.13 -3.48 -80.34
N SER A 231 1.37 -3.95 -80.44
CA SER A 231 2.45 -3.26 -81.14
C SER A 231 2.22 -3.28 -82.65
N GLN A 232 1.76 -2.17 -83.22
CA GLN A 232 1.82 -2.00 -84.67
C GLN A 232 3.25 -1.63 -85.11
N LYS A 233 3.90 -2.56 -85.81
CA LYS A 233 5.04 -2.28 -86.69
C LYS A 233 4.55 -1.63 -87.98
N ALA A 234 5.19 -0.55 -88.40
CA ALA A 234 5.32 -0.14 -89.81
C ALA A 234 6.80 0.25 -89.99
N ALA A 235 7.59 -0.58 -90.68
CA ALA A 235 7.80 -0.65 -92.13
C ALA A 235 8.68 0.50 -92.62
#